data_AF-A0A107F7W8-F1
#
_entry.id   AF-A0A107F7W8-F1
#
_cell.length_a   1.000
_cell.length_b   1.000
_cell.length_c   1.000
_cell.angle_alpha   90.00
_cell.angle_beta   90.00
_cell.angle_gamma   90.00
#
_symmetry.space_group_name_H-M   'P 1'
#
loop_
_entity.id
_entity.type
_entity.pdbx_description
1 polymer ?
#
loop_
_entity_poly.entity_id
_entity_poly.type
_entity_poly.pdbx_seq_one_letter_code
_entity_poly.pdbx_strand_id
1 'polypeptide(L)'
;MMDGLARASPQDRYDYYSFVAAIMDRHSLDRCVSASTSDVMKWIAASQLSDAETETLFRVMFNARKALGQNLPKAQVTPGEVKKAMLAMGAELDREYPIGTPLRTRYRNTALHLDQASADDICFVGQVGLHLVLALDPTSRDVMLLMGQLGVTPD
;
A
#
# COMPACT_ATOMS: atom_id res chain seq x y z
N MET A 1 6.02 -13.05 5.82
CA MET A 1 5.66 -12.69 4.43
C MET A 1 6.29 -11.35 4.04
N MET A 2 5.98 -10.25 4.73
CA MET A 2 6.49 -8.90 4.40
C MET A 2 8.01 -8.81 4.27
N ASP A 3 8.76 -9.53 5.11
CA ASP A 3 10.21 -9.59 5.02
C ASP A 3 10.69 -10.19 3.68
N GLY A 4 10.02 -11.24 3.20
CA GLY A 4 10.29 -11.81 1.88
C GLY A 4 9.90 -10.88 0.74
N LEU A 5 8.80 -10.15 0.90
CA LEU A 5 8.30 -9.18 -0.09
C LEU A 5 9.26 -7.99 -0.27
N ALA A 6 9.89 -7.53 0.81
CA ALA A 6 10.96 -6.52 0.79
C ALA A 6 12.25 -6.98 0.07
N ARG A 7 12.38 -8.29 -0.19
CA ARG A 7 13.47 -8.91 -0.97
C ARG A 7 13.05 -9.38 -2.36
N ALA A 8 11.75 -9.36 -2.64
CA ALA A 8 11.21 -9.79 -3.93
C ALA A 8 11.53 -8.77 -5.03
N SER A 9 11.10 -9.03 -6.26
CA SER A 9 11.23 -8.04 -7.33
C SER A 9 10.27 -6.86 -7.13
N PRO A 10 10.55 -5.69 -7.73
CA PRO A 10 9.59 -4.58 -7.77
C PRO A 10 8.22 -4.98 -8.32
N GLN A 11 8.20 -5.87 -9.32
CA GLN A 11 6.96 -6.38 -9.91
C GLN A 11 6.17 -7.23 -8.91
N ASP A 12 6.82 -8.15 -8.18
CA ASP A 12 6.12 -8.96 -7.17
C ASP A 12 5.55 -8.08 -6.04
N ARG A 13 6.26 -7.00 -5.66
CA ARG A 13 5.74 -6.01 -4.72
C ARG A 13 4.49 -5.32 -5.26
N TYR A 14 4.57 -4.80 -6.48
CA TYR A 14 3.43 -4.17 -7.15
C TYR A 14 2.23 -5.13 -7.20
N ASP A 15 2.43 -6.35 -7.70
CA ASP A 15 1.35 -7.33 -7.87
C ASP A 15 0.65 -7.65 -6.53
N TYR A 16 1.41 -7.79 -5.44
CA TYR A 16 0.84 -8.00 -4.11
C TYR A 16 -0.06 -6.83 -3.68
N TYR A 17 0.45 -5.61 -3.79
CA TYR A 17 -0.26 -4.43 -3.31
C TYR A 17 -1.44 -4.05 -4.21
N SER A 18 -1.35 -4.29 -5.53
CA SER A 18 -2.50 -4.21 -6.44
C SER A 18 -3.57 -5.24 -6.10
N PHE A 19 -3.18 -6.47 -5.77
CA PHE A 19 -4.10 -7.49 -5.29
C PHE A 19 -4.79 -7.05 -3.98
N VAL A 20 -4.02 -6.53 -3.01
CA VAL A 20 -4.59 -6.00 -1.75
C VAL A 20 -5.57 -4.87 -2.02
N ALA A 21 -5.26 -3.93 -2.92
CA ALA A 21 -6.17 -2.84 -3.29
C ALA A 21 -7.49 -3.38 -3.86
N ALA A 22 -7.42 -4.33 -4.79
CA ALA A 22 -8.61 -4.96 -5.38
C ALA A 22 -9.47 -5.75 -4.37
N ILE A 23 -8.84 -6.31 -3.33
CA ILE A 23 -9.55 -6.92 -2.21
C ILE A 23 -10.26 -5.85 -1.38
N MET A 24 -9.56 -4.77 -1.02
CA MET A 24 -10.13 -3.66 -0.25
C MET A 24 -11.32 -3.01 -0.95
N ASP A 25 -11.23 -2.81 -2.27
CA ASP A 25 -12.30 -2.20 -3.06
C ASP A 25 -13.58 -3.07 -3.09
N ARG A 26 -13.46 -4.40 -2.95
CA ARG A 26 -14.61 -5.32 -2.94
C ARG A 26 -15.38 -5.38 -1.63
N HIS A 27 -14.73 -5.13 -0.49
CA HIS A 27 -15.33 -5.35 0.83
C HIS A 27 -15.99 -4.11 1.46
N SER A 28 -15.94 -2.98 0.74
CA SER A 28 -16.39 -1.63 1.16
C SER A 28 -15.86 -1.15 2.52
N LEU A 29 -15.76 0.17 2.67
CA LEU A 29 -15.14 0.86 3.81
C LEU A 29 -15.83 0.60 5.17
N ASP A 30 -16.98 -0.06 5.17
CA ASP A 30 -17.87 -0.29 6.31
C ASP A 30 -17.30 -1.30 7.34
N ARG A 31 -16.23 -2.03 7.01
CA ARG A 31 -15.69 -3.13 7.84
C ARG A 31 -14.18 -3.13 8.01
N CYS A 32 -13.52 -2.00 7.84
CA CYS A 32 -12.08 -2.00 7.96
C CYS A 32 -11.66 -1.83 9.44
N VAL A 33 -11.11 -2.91 10.01
CA VAL A 33 -10.39 -2.89 11.28
C VAL A 33 -8.92 -2.71 10.95
N SER A 34 -8.24 -1.79 11.65
CA SER A 34 -6.83 -1.40 11.53
C SER A 34 -5.96 -2.44 10.80
N ALA A 35 -5.50 -2.14 9.58
CA ALA A 35 -4.85 -3.09 8.68
C ALA A 35 -3.53 -3.64 9.23
N SER A 36 -3.62 -4.64 10.10
CA SER A 36 -2.51 -5.54 10.38
C SER A 36 -2.41 -6.57 9.23
N THR A 37 -1.24 -7.18 9.03
CA THR A 37 -1.10 -8.29 8.07
C THR A 37 -2.10 -9.42 8.34
N SER A 38 -2.55 -9.60 9.59
CA SER A 38 -3.59 -10.57 9.95
C SER A 38 -4.96 -10.19 9.37
N ASP A 39 -5.28 -8.91 9.26
CA ASP A 39 -6.60 -8.47 8.78
C ASP A 39 -6.69 -8.55 7.25
N VAL A 40 -5.59 -8.28 6.54
CA VAL A 40 -5.49 -8.54 5.10
C VAL A 40 -5.73 -10.02 4.80
N MET A 41 -5.15 -10.94 5.58
CA MET A 41 -5.39 -12.37 5.39
C MET A 41 -6.84 -12.79 5.66
N LYS A 42 -7.52 -12.16 6.63
CA LYS A 42 -8.96 -12.37 6.86
C LYS A 42 -9.79 -11.90 5.66
N TRP A 43 -9.44 -10.77 5.05
CA TRP A 43 -10.11 -10.29 3.85
C TRP A 43 -9.88 -11.23 2.67
N ILE A 44 -8.66 -11.72 2.47
CA ILE A 44 -8.37 -12.73 1.44
C ILE A 44 -9.23 -13.97 1.65
N ALA A 45 -9.30 -14.48 2.89
CA ALA A 45 -10.12 -15.65 3.22
C ALA A 45 -11.63 -15.41 3.03
N ALA A 46 -12.10 -14.18 3.26
CA ALA A 46 -13.48 -13.78 3.03
C ALA A 46 -13.77 -13.43 1.56
N SER A 47 -12.73 -13.26 0.74
CA SER A 47 -12.86 -12.92 -0.68
C SER A 47 -13.11 -14.18 -1.49
N GLN A 48 -14.08 -14.11 -2.39
CA GLN A 48 -14.18 -15.08 -3.47
C GLN A 48 -13.12 -14.71 -4.51
N LEU A 49 -11.93 -15.32 -4.37
CA LEU A 49 -10.84 -15.10 -5.32
C LEU A 49 -11.17 -15.76 -6.66
N SER A 50 -10.92 -15.06 -7.75
CA SER A 50 -10.84 -15.67 -9.07
C SER A 50 -9.59 -16.56 -9.21
N ASP A 51 -9.56 -17.39 -10.25
CA ASP A 51 -8.38 -18.21 -10.56
C ASP A 51 -7.13 -17.36 -10.78
N ALA A 52 -7.25 -16.24 -11.50
CA ALA A 52 -6.14 -15.31 -11.77
C ALA A 52 -5.63 -14.61 -10.49
N GLU A 53 -6.53 -14.27 -9.57
CA GLU A 53 -6.18 -13.69 -8.27
C GLU A 53 -5.45 -14.72 -7.39
N THR A 54 -5.94 -15.95 -7.41
CA THR A 54 -5.33 -17.08 -6.70
C THR A 54 -3.92 -17.35 -7.23
N GLU A 55 -3.75 -17.40 -8.55
CA GLU A 55 -2.45 -17.56 -9.21
C GLU A 55 -1.48 -16.43 -8.82
N THR A 56 -1.95 -15.18 -8.87
CA THR A 56 -1.15 -14.00 -8.49
C THR A 56 -0.68 -14.10 -7.04
N LEU A 57 -1.59 -14.40 -6.11
CA LEU A 57 -1.27 -14.53 -4.69
C LEU A 57 -0.24 -15.64 -4.45
N PHE A 58 -0.45 -16.83 -5.01
CA PHE A 58 0.47 -17.95 -4.85
C PHE A 58 1.85 -17.67 -5.43
N ARG A 59 1.92 -17.10 -6.64
CA ARG A 59 3.19 -16.73 -7.27
C ARG A 59 3.96 -15.74 -6.40
N VAL A 60 3.33 -14.67 -5.95
CA VAL A 60 4.02 -13.66 -5.14
C VAL A 60 4.45 -14.23 -3.79
N MET A 61 3.59 -15.02 -3.13
CA MET A 61 3.96 -15.67 -1.87
C MET A 61 5.15 -16.62 -2.04
N PHE A 62 5.15 -17.41 -3.12
CA PHE A 62 6.25 -18.31 -3.45
C PHE A 62 7.55 -17.53 -3.69
N ASN A 63 7.51 -16.48 -4.52
CA ASN A 63 8.67 -15.65 -4.83
C ASN A 63 9.23 -14.94 -3.59
N ALA A 64 8.36 -14.38 -2.74
CA ALA A 64 8.76 -13.77 -1.48
C ALA A 64 9.40 -14.80 -0.53
N ARG A 65 8.84 -16.02 -0.45
CA ARG A 65 9.40 -17.08 0.40
C ARG A 65 10.73 -17.60 -0.14
N LYS A 66 10.86 -17.72 -1.46
CA LYS A 66 12.09 -18.08 -2.16
C LYS A 66 13.19 -17.04 -1.92
N ALA A 67 12.88 -15.75 -2.12
CA ALA A 67 13.81 -14.65 -1.85
C ALA A 67 14.31 -14.65 -0.40
N LEU A 68 13.40 -14.92 0.56
CA LEU A 68 13.76 -15.08 1.97
C LEU A 68 14.65 -16.30 2.22
N GLY A 69 14.32 -17.46 1.63
CA GLY A 69 15.10 -18.70 1.78
C GLY A 69 16.48 -18.63 1.13
N GLN A 70 16.62 -17.85 0.06
CA GLN A 70 17.90 -17.55 -0.60
C GLN A 70 18.70 -16.44 0.12
N ASN A 71 18.15 -15.87 1.19
CA ASN A 71 18.74 -14.77 1.94
C ASN A 71 19.16 -13.59 1.05
N LEU A 72 18.32 -13.25 0.05
CA LEU A 72 18.56 -12.10 -0.79
C LEU A 72 18.60 -10.81 0.05
N PRO A 73 19.42 -9.81 -0.32
CA PRO A 73 19.44 -8.55 0.41
C PRO A 73 18.08 -7.85 0.31
N LYS A 74 17.67 -7.18 1.38
CA LYS A 74 16.55 -6.25 1.31
C LYS A 74 16.90 -5.13 0.35
N ALA A 75 15.93 -4.69 -0.45
CA ALA A 75 16.08 -3.44 -1.17
C ALA A 75 16.33 -2.31 -0.15
N GLN A 76 17.36 -1.52 -0.39
CA GLN A 76 17.66 -0.33 0.40
C GLN A 76 17.15 0.88 -0.35
N VAL A 77 16.49 1.78 0.37
CA VAL A 77 16.04 3.07 -0.15
C VAL A 77 16.84 4.18 0.51
N THR A 78 17.28 5.14 -0.28
CA THR A 78 18.00 6.31 0.21
C THR A 78 17.01 7.39 0.67
N PRO A 79 17.40 8.28 1.59
CA PRO A 79 16.55 9.41 1.99
C PRO A 79 16.14 10.30 0.80
N GLY A 80 17.00 10.42 -0.22
CA GLY A 80 16.69 11.18 -1.44
C GLY A 80 15.59 10.55 -2.28
N GLU A 81 15.61 9.21 -2.44
CA GLU A 81 14.56 8.47 -3.14
C GLU A 81 13.23 8.55 -2.40
N VAL A 82 13.26 8.42 -1.07
CA VAL A 82 12.06 8.57 -0.23
C VAL A 82 11.47 9.96 -0.41
N LYS A 83 12.27 11.02 -0.28
CA LYS A 83 11.80 12.40 -0.48
C LYS A 83 11.17 12.60 -1.87
N LYS A 84 11.81 12.07 -2.93
CA LYS A 84 11.27 12.15 -4.29
C LYS A 84 9.93 11.43 -4.42
N ALA A 85 9.82 10.23 -3.85
CA ALA A 85 8.59 9.45 -3.89
C ALA A 85 7.44 10.11 -3.11
N MET A 86 7.73 10.69 -1.94
CA MET A 86 6.75 11.44 -1.15
C MET A 86 6.24 12.69 -1.88
N LEU A 87 7.12 13.42 -2.57
CA LEU A 87 6.71 14.56 -3.40
C LEU A 87 5.81 14.12 -4.58
N ALA A 88 6.15 13.00 -5.23
CA ALA A 88 5.32 12.44 -6.29
C ALA A 88 3.94 12.01 -5.76
N MET A 89 3.88 11.40 -4.56
CA MET A 89 2.62 11.04 -3.91
C MET A 89 1.78 12.27 -3.54
N GLY A 90 2.42 13.35 -3.09
CA GLY A 90 1.74 14.63 -2.87
C GLY A 90 1.15 15.21 -4.16
N ALA A 91 1.88 15.13 -5.28
CA ALA A 91 1.39 15.56 -6.58
C ALA A 91 0.20 14.72 -7.07
N GLU A 92 0.24 13.38 -6.90
CA GLU A 92 -0.91 12.52 -7.20
C GLU A 92 -2.11 12.84 -6.30
N LEU A 93 -1.89 13.11 -5.02
CA LEU A 93 -2.96 13.53 -4.11
C LEU A 93 -3.61 14.82 -4.60
N ASP A 94 -2.83 15.82 -4.99
CA ASP A 94 -3.35 17.10 -5.49
C ASP A 94 -4.04 16.97 -6.86
N ARG A 95 -3.62 16.01 -7.69
CA ARG A 95 -4.25 15.69 -8.98
C ARG A 95 -5.61 15.03 -8.79
N GLU A 96 -5.69 14.03 -7.91
CA GLU A 96 -6.90 13.24 -7.66
C GLU A 96 -7.90 14.00 -6.78
N TYR A 97 -7.40 14.74 -5.79
CA TYR A 97 -8.19 15.51 -4.83
C TYR A 97 -7.64 16.94 -4.73
N PRO A 98 -8.20 17.90 -5.49
CA PRO A 98 -7.70 19.27 -5.51
C PRO A 98 -7.66 19.94 -4.14
N ILE A 99 -6.73 20.89 -3.99
CA ILE A 99 -6.58 21.71 -2.79
C ILE A 99 -7.90 22.42 -2.46
N GLY A 100 -8.28 22.39 -1.18
CA GLY A 100 -9.53 22.98 -0.69
C GLY A 100 -10.73 22.03 -0.70
N THR A 101 -10.61 20.83 -1.25
CA THR A 101 -11.70 19.83 -1.17
C THR A 101 -11.77 19.21 0.24
N PRO A 102 -12.99 18.93 0.76
CA PRO A 102 -13.15 18.28 2.07
C PRO A 102 -12.43 16.93 2.16
N LEU A 103 -12.40 16.18 1.05
CA LEU A 103 -11.80 14.85 0.99
C LEU A 103 -10.27 14.90 1.12
N ARG A 104 -9.63 15.87 0.46
CA ARG A 104 -8.19 16.12 0.62
C ARG A 104 -7.85 16.55 2.05
N THR A 105 -8.66 17.44 2.62
CA THR A 105 -8.47 17.91 4.01
C THR A 105 -8.60 16.75 4.99
N ARG A 106 -9.62 15.89 4.85
CA ARG A 106 -9.77 14.67 5.65
C ARG A 106 -8.53 13.79 5.52
N TYR A 107 -8.10 13.48 4.30
CA TYR A 107 -6.96 12.60 4.07
C TYR A 107 -5.67 13.12 4.72
N ARG A 108 -5.32 14.40 4.51
CA ARG A 108 -4.11 14.98 5.11
C ARG A 108 -4.18 15.03 6.62
N ASN A 109 -5.29 15.50 7.19
CA ASN A 109 -5.43 15.60 8.64
C ASN A 109 -5.34 14.23 9.30
N THR A 110 -6.00 13.23 8.74
CA THR A 110 -5.92 11.86 9.25
C THR A 110 -4.52 11.27 9.07
N ALA A 111 -3.87 11.44 7.91
CA ALA A 111 -2.54 10.89 7.67
C ALA A 111 -1.48 11.48 8.61
N LEU A 112 -1.65 12.75 9.03
CA LEU A 112 -0.79 13.42 10.01
C LEU A 112 -1.04 12.97 11.47
N HIS A 113 -2.24 12.46 11.77
CA HIS A 113 -2.69 12.13 13.12
C HIS A 113 -3.24 10.69 13.20
N LEU A 114 -2.56 9.73 12.56
CA LEU A 114 -2.99 8.33 12.53
C LEU A 114 -3.13 7.70 13.92
N ASP A 115 -2.39 8.19 14.92
CA ASP A 115 -2.45 7.78 16.32
C ASP A 115 -3.76 8.18 17.01
N GLN A 116 -4.45 9.20 16.49
CA GLN A 116 -5.69 9.77 17.01
C GLN A 116 -6.89 9.52 16.08
N ALA A 117 -6.63 8.93 14.92
CA ALA A 117 -7.64 8.68 13.90
C ALA A 117 -8.64 7.61 14.33
N SER A 118 -9.91 7.78 13.94
CA SER A 118 -10.91 6.74 14.06
C SER A 118 -10.56 5.53 13.18
N ALA A 119 -11.16 4.37 13.44
CA ALA A 119 -11.00 3.20 12.57
C ALA A 119 -11.37 3.54 11.13
N ASP A 120 -12.51 4.19 10.91
CA ASP A 120 -12.99 4.61 9.58
C ASP A 120 -11.97 5.52 8.86
N ASP A 121 -11.34 6.44 9.59
CA ASP A 121 -10.35 7.36 9.02
C ASP A 121 -9.04 6.66 8.68
N ILE A 122 -8.55 5.76 9.55
CA ILE A 122 -7.37 4.93 9.26
C ILE A 122 -7.59 4.13 7.98
N CYS A 123 -8.79 3.62 7.79
CA CYS A 123 -9.13 2.78 6.65
C CYS A 123 -9.30 3.59 5.37
N PHE A 124 -9.93 4.76 5.48
CA PHE A 124 -9.98 5.75 4.41
C PHE A 124 -8.57 6.13 3.95
N VAL A 125 -7.65 6.46 4.87
CA VAL A 125 -6.25 6.78 4.52
C VAL A 125 -5.52 5.58 3.93
N GLY A 126 -5.73 4.38 4.45
CA GLY A 126 -5.13 3.16 3.90
C GLY A 126 -5.55 2.90 2.45
N GLN A 127 -6.84 3.00 2.14
CA GLN A 127 -7.36 2.76 0.80
C GLN A 127 -6.92 3.86 -0.18
N VAL A 128 -7.13 5.13 0.17
CA VAL A 128 -6.72 6.25 -0.68
C VAL A 128 -5.20 6.25 -0.86
N GLY A 129 -4.44 6.05 0.22
CA GLY A 129 -2.99 6.01 0.18
C GLY A 129 -2.45 4.89 -0.71
N LEU A 130 -3.05 3.71 -0.66
CA LEU A 130 -2.66 2.59 -1.52
C LEU A 130 -2.92 2.90 -3.00
N HIS A 131 -4.09 3.46 -3.34
CA HIS A 131 -4.39 3.88 -4.71
C HIS A 131 -3.45 4.97 -5.22
N LEU A 132 -3.14 5.96 -4.38
CA LEU A 132 -2.15 6.99 -4.70
C LEU A 132 -0.77 6.40 -4.98
N VAL A 133 -0.30 5.45 -4.14
CA VAL A 133 1.00 4.78 -4.38
C VAL A 133 0.99 3.99 -5.68
N LEU A 134 -0.10 3.27 -5.97
CA LEU A 134 -0.20 2.46 -7.19
C LEU A 134 -0.23 3.31 -8.47
N ALA A 135 -0.68 4.56 -8.39
CA ALA A 135 -0.68 5.53 -9.50
C ALA A 135 0.71 6.13 -9.81
N LEU A 136 1.69 6.00 -8.91
CA LEU A 136 3.04 6.53 -9.11
C LEU A 136 3.78 5.84 -10.25
N ASP A 137 4.81 6.53 -10.77
CA ASP A 137 5.79 5.91 -11.66
C ASP A 137 6.45 4.70 -10.98
N PRO A 138 6.90 3.69 -11.75
CA PRO A 138 7.39 2.43 -11.17
C PRO A 138 8.51 2.60 -10.14
N THR A 139 9.35 3.63 -10.25
CA THR A 139 10.47 3.85 -9.32
C THR A 139 9.95 4.41 -8.00
N SER A 140 9.19 5.51 -8.04
CA SER A 140 8.62 6.10 -6.83
C SER A 140 7.62 5.18 -6.15
N ARG A 141 6.84 4.43 -6.93
CA ARG A 141 5.94 3.38 -6.41
C ARG A 141 6.70 2.34 -5.59
N ASP A 142 7.77 1.77 -6.14
CA ASP A 142 8.51 0.71 -5.47
C ASP A 142 9.12 1.20 -4.14
N VAL A 143 9.62 2.44 -4.11
CA VAL A 143 10.10 3.09 -2.88
C VAL A 143 9.00 3.18 -1.83
N MET A 144 7.80 3.68 -2.19
CA MET A 144 6.68 3.80 -1.25
C MET A 144 6.22 2.43 -0.72
N LEU A 145 6.14 1.41 -1.59
CA LEU A 145 5.76 0.05 -1.21
C LEU A 145 6.77 -0.62 -0.26
N LEU A 146 8.06 -0.30 -0.40
CA LEU A 146 9.13 -0.77 0.51
C LEU A 146 9.07 -0.09 1.89
N MET A 147 8.72 1.19 1.91
CA MET A 147 8.57 1.95 3.16
C MET A 147 7.33 1.53 3.97
N GLY A 148 6.33 0.92 3.32
CA GLY A 148 5.03 0.64 3.94
C GLY A 148 4.29 1.92 4.34
N GLN A 149 4.70 3.07 3.78
CA GLN A 149 4.08 4.36 4.05
C GLN A 149 2.91 4.55 3.08
N LEU A 150 1.69 4.43 3.63
CA LEU A 150 0.45 4.78 2.94
C LEU A 150 -0.02 6.21 3.28
N GLY A 151 0.72 6.91 4.15
CA GLY A 151 0.47 8.30 4.52
C GLY A 151 1.41 9.25 3.79
N VAL A 152 0.86 10.35 3.28
CA VAL A 152 1.61 11.47 2.72
C VAL A 152 1.99 12.42 3.85
N THR A 153 3.27 12.64 4.11
CA THR A 153 3.73 13.82 4.85
C THR A 153 4.86 14.54 4.12
N PRO A 154 4.54 15.61 3.40
CA PRO A 154 5.47 16.71 3.39
C PRO A 154 4.78 18.03 3.76
N ASP A 155 5.54 18.83 4.51
CA ASP A 155 5.49 20.29 4.49
C ASP A 155 6.16 20.81 3.23
#